data_AF-A0A849TSP3-F1
#
_entry.id   AF-A0A849TSP3-F1
#
_cell.length_a   1.000
_cell.length_b   1.000
_cell.length_c   1.000
_cell.angle_alpha   90.00
_cell.angle_beta   90.00
_cell.angle_gamma   90.00
#
_symmetry.space_group_name_H-M   'P 1'
#
loop_
_entity.id
_entity.type
_entity.pdbx_description
1 polymer ?
#
loop_
_entity_poly.entity_id
_entity_poly.type
_entity_poly.pdbx_seq_one_letter_code
_entity_poly.pdbx_strand_id
1 'polypeptide(L)' 'MQAQSWHPDQDATPTPRDVEAMAEVLEGRHGFYAADVAEFFSTQHSVRGDAGRCWAWAGVAEIIRRRTAQRVASH' A
#
# COMPACT_ATOMS: atom_id res chain seq x y z
N MET A 1 -1.22 24.40 -12.06
CA MET A 1 -0.85 23.11 -11.44
C MET A 1 -0.27 22.24 -12.55
N GLN A 2 1.05 22.07 -12.60
CA GLN A 2 1.65 21.16 -13.59
C GLN A 2 1.40 19.73 -13.12
N ALA A 3 0.71 18.94 -13.94
CA ALA A 3 0.63 17.50 -13.75
C ALA A 3 2.05 16.95 -13.93
N GLN A 4 2.61 16.32 -12.88
CA GLN A 4 3.87 15.59 -13.02
C GLN A 4 3.67 14.55 -14.12
N SER A 5 4.50 14.63 -15.17
CA SER A 5 4.56 13.63 -16.22
C SER A 5 4.98 12.32 -15.58
N TRP A 6 4.09 11.33 -15.59
CA TRP A 6 4.43 9.96 -15.24
C TRP A 6 5.49 9.48 -16.22
N HIS A 7 6.65 9.03 -15.72
CA HIS A 7 7.73 8.48 -16.53
C HIS A 7 7.84 6.96 -16.27
N PRO A 8 7.57 6.11 -17.28
CA PRO A 8 7.62 4.64 -17.14
C PRO A 8 8.98 4.11 -16.70
N ASP A 9 10.03 4.82 -17.10
CA ASP A 9 11.42 4.34 -17.03
C ASP A 9 12.13 4.68 -15.72
N GLN A 10 11.46 5.41 -14.82
CA GLN A 10 11.99 5.64 -13.47
C GLN A 10 11.67 4.46 -12.56
N ASP A 11 12.68 3.99 -11.82
CA ASP A 11 12.47 3.07 -10.71
C ASP A 11 11.56 3.75 -9.68
N ALA A 12 10.28 3.38 -9.74
CA ALA A 12 9.22 3.91 -8.90
C ALA A 12 8.89 2.93 -7.76
N THR A 13 9.86 2.08 -7.36
CA THR A 13 9.69 1.16 -6.25
C THR A 13 9.59 1.96 -4.95
N PRO A 14 8.47 1.87 -4.20
CA PRO A 14 8.32 2.60 -2.95
C PRO A 14 9.36 2.19 -1.91
N THR A 15 9.92 3.17 -1.20
CA THR A 15 10.81 2.91 -0.06
C THR A 15 10.00 2.40 1.15
N PRO A 16 10.63 1.79 2.18
CA PRO A 16 9.90 1.39 3.39
C PRO A 16 9.12 2.53 4.05
N ARG A 17 9.66 3.76 4.01
CA ARG A 17 8.97 4.95 4.54
C ARG A 17 7.74 5.32 3.71
N ASP A 18 7.81 5.16 2.39
CA ASP A 18 6.66 5.38 1.51
C ASP A 18 5.56 4.36 1.81
N VAL A 19 5.93 3.09 2.03
CA VAL A 19 4.98 2.02 2.39
C VAL A 19 4.27 2.34 3.72
N GLU A 20 4.98 2.87 4.72
CA GLU A 20 4.36 3.32 5.98
C GLU A 20 3.38 4.48 5.77
N ALA A 21 3.78 5.50 5.01
CA ALA A 21 2.91 6.63 4.69
C ALA A 21 1.67 6.21 3.90
N MET A 22 1.82 5.27 2.95
CA MET A 22 0.71 4.68 2.20
C MET A 22 -0.27 3.96 3.13
N ALA A 23 0.24 3.22 4.11
CA ALA A 23 -0.60 2.55 5.11
C ALA A 23 -1.42 3.56 5.93
N GLU A 24 -0.79 4.64 6.41
CA GLU A 24 -1.48 5.70 7.16
C GLU A 24 -2.59 6.38 6.36
N VAL A 25 -2.32 6.68 5.09
CA VAL A 25 -3.31 7.28 4.19
C VAL A 25 -4.49 6.33 3.96
N LEU A 26 -4.22 5.04 3.74
CA LEU A 26 -5.29 4.07 3.54
C LEU A 26 -6.12 3.86 4.80
N GLU A 27 -5.49 3.75 5.97
CA GLU A 27 -6.19 3.64 7.25
C GLU A 27 -7.11 4.85 7.47
N GLY A 28 -6.64 6.08 7.21
CA GLY A 28 -7.44 7.28 7.36
C GLY A 28 -8.60 7.40 6.36
N ARG A 29 -8.45 6.89 5.13
CA ARG A 29 -9.46 7.02 4.08
C ARG A 29 -10.46 5.87 4.03
N HIS A 30 -10.02 4.66 4.33
CA HIS A 30 -10.79 3.43 4.14
C HIS A 30 -11.10 2.71 5.46
N GLY A 31 -10.50 3.12 6.57
CA GLY A 31 -10.77 2.56 7.90
C GLY A 31 -10.60 1.05 7.90
N PHE A 32 -11.67 0.34 8.22
CA PHE A 32 -11.70 -1.13 8.28
C PHE A 32 -11.28 -1.80 6.95
N TYR A 33 -11.61 -1.21 5.80
CA TYR A 33 -11.32 -1.80 4.48
C TYR A 33 -9.90 -1.51 3.97
N ALA A 34 -9.08 -0.79 4.74
CA ALA A 34 -7.78 -0.31 4.28
C ALA A 34 -6.83 -1.46 3.86
N ALA A 35 -6.83 -2.58 4.60
CA ALA A 35 -6.01 -3.74 4.26
C ALA A 35 -6.47 -4.41 2.95
N ASP A 36 -7.79 -4.58 2.78
CA ASP A 36 -8.37 -5.21 1.59
C ASP A 36 -8.11 -4.39 0.32
N VAL A 37 -8.17 -3.06 0.44
CA VAL A 37 -7.84 -2.14 -0.67
C VAL A 37 -6.37 -2.26 -1.06
N ALA A 38 -5.44 -2.36 -0.10
CA ALA A 38 -4.03 -2.58 -0.39
C ALA A 38 -3.78 -3.95 -1.05
N GLU A 39 -4.47 -4.99 -0.58
CA GLU A 39 -4.38 -6.34 -1.15
C GLU A 39 -4.93 -6.42 -2.58
N PHE A 40 -6.01 -5.68 -2.87
CA PHE A 40 -6.50 -5.50 -4.23
C PHE A 40 -5.43 -4.92 -5.15
N PHE A 41 -4.76 -3.83 -4.74
CA PHE A 41 -3.69 -3.23 -5.55
C PHE A 41 -2.50 -4.17 -5.75
N SER A 42 -2.10 -4.90 -4.71
CA SER A 42 -1.06 -5.94 -4.79
C SER A 42 -1.41 -6.97 -5.87
N THR A 43 -2.63 -7.50 -5.82
CA THR A 43 -3.14 -8.48 -6.79
C THR A 43 -3.15 -7.92 -8.21
N GLN A 44 -3.60 -6.67 -8.40
CA GLN A 44 -3.61 -6.02 -9.71
C GLN A 44 -2.21 -5.86 -10.31
N HIS A 45 -1.21 -5.51 -9.50
CA HIS A 45 0.18 -5.39 -9.96
C HIS A 45 0.81 -6.76 -10.22
N SER A 46 0.49 -7.78 -9.42
CA SER A 46 0.90 -9.17 -9.68
C SER A 46 0.44 -9.67 -11.05
N VAL A 47 -0.84 -9.47 -11.37
CA VAL A 47 -1.42 -9.86 -12.68
C VAL A 47 -0.76 -9.13 -13.85
N ARG A 48 -0.25 -7.92 -13.63
CA ARG A 48 0.44 -7.11 -14.65
C ARG A 48 1.96 -7.37 -14.73
N GLY A 49 2.50 -8.26 -13.89
CA GLY A 49 3.94 -8.55 -13.84
C GLY A 49 4.77 -7.45 -13.18
N ASP A 50 4.15 -6.51 -12.46
CA ASP A 50 4.83 -5.44 -11.74
C ASP A 50 5.16 -5.91 -10.31
N ALA A 51 6.23 -6.72 -10.21
CA ALA A 51 6.62 -7.35 -8.95
C ALA A 51 6.96 -6.32 -7.87
N GLY A 52 7.66 -5.22 -8.21
CA GLY A 52 8.06 -4.19 -7.25
C GLY A 52 6.85 -3.54 -6.58
N ARG A 53 5.86 -3.10 -7.37
CA ARG A 53 4.64 -2.52 -6.80
C ARG A 53 3.73 -3.54 -6.15
N CYS A 54 3.70 -4.78 -6.64
CA CYS A 54 3.02 -5.89 -5.96
C CYS A 54 3.53 -6.05 -4.52
N TRP A 55 4.86 -6.15 -4.34
CA TRP A 55 5.48 -6.29 -3.03
C TRP A 55 5.23 -5.08 -2.12
N ALA A 56 5.32 -3.87 -2.66
CA ALA A 56 5.04 -2.66 -1.89
C ALA A 56 3.61 -2.66 -1.33
N TRP A 57 2.61 -2.95 -2.17
CA TRP A 57 1.21 -3.01 -1.74
C TRP A 57 0.92 -4.18 -0.78
N ALA A 58 1.59 -5.32 -0.94
CA ALA A 58 1.52 -6.41 0.03
C ALA A 58 2.06 -5.98 1.40
N GLY A 59 3.18 -5.23 1.42
CA GLY A 59 3.74 -4.65 2.64
C GLY A 59 2.80 -3.66 3.32
N VAL A 60 2.11 -2.82 2.55
CA VAL A 60 1.07 -1.91 3.07
C VAL A 60 -0.05 -2.70 3.75
N ALA A 61 -0.60 -3.71 3.08
CA ALA A 61 -1.67 -4.54 3.63
C ALA A 61 -1.27 -5.17 4.97
N GLU A 62 -0.02 -5.66 5.06
CA GLU A 62 0.51 -6.29 6.26
C GLU A 62 0.67 -5.31 7.43
N ILE A 63 1.17 -4.10 7.19
CA ILE A 63 1.27 -3.06 8.22
C ILE A 63 -0.13 -2.75 8.78
N ILE A 64 -1.13 -2.59 7.92
CA ILE A 64 -2.50 -2.27 8.32
C ILE A 64 -3.11 -3.42 9.13
N ARG A 65 -2.93 -4.67 8.70
CA ARG A 65 -3.39 -5.85 9.44
C ARG A 65 -2.75 -5.93 10.82
N ARG A 66 -1.43 -5.73 10.92
CA ARG A 66 -0.71 -5.72 12.19
C ARG A 66 -1.22 -4.64 13.13
N ARG A 67 -1.38 -3.40 12.64
CA ARG A 67 -1.93 -2.28 13.43
C ARG A 67 -3.37 -2.58 13.87
N THR A 68 -4.17 -3.18 13.01
CA THR A 68 -5.55 -3.58 13.33
C THR A 68 -5.59 -4.65 14.42
N ALA A 69 -4.76 -5.69 14.31
CA ALA A 69 -4.62 -6.72 15.33
C ALA A 69 -4.18 -6.14 16.68
N GLN A 70 -3.23 -5.19 16.68
CA GLN A 70 -2.81 -4.48 17.90
C GLN A 70 -3.95 -3.67 18.54
N ARG A 71 -4.77 -2.98 17.73
CA ARG A 71 -5.92 -2.22 18.23
C ARG A 71 -6.98 -3.14 18.86
N VAL A 72 -7.25 -4.28 18.24
CA VAL A 72 -8.21 -5.29 18.74
C VAL A 72 -7.69 -5.96 20.01
N ALA A 73 -6.41 -6.31 20.08
CA ALA A 73 -5.81 -6.95 21.26
C ALA A 73 -5.67 -6.01 22.47
N SER A 74 -5.79 -4.70 22.27
CA SER A 74 -5.70 -3.68 23.33
C SER A 74 -7.05 -3.32 23.95
N HIS A 75 -8.14 -4.01 23.55
CA HIS A 75 -9.50 -3.88 24.08
C HIS A 75 -9.94 -5.21 24.72
#